data_AF-A0A3A0A0B6-F1
#
_entry.id   AF-A0A3A0A0B6-F1
#
_cell.length_a   1.000
_cell.length_b   1.000
_cell.length_c   1.000
_cell.angle_alpha   90.00
_cell.angle_beta   90.00
_cell.angle_gamma   90.00
#
_symmetry.space_group_name_H-M   'P 1'
#
loop_
_entity.id
_entity.type
_entity.pdbx_description
1 polymer ?
#
loop_
_entity_poly.entity_id
_entity_poly.type
_entity_poly.pdbx_seq_one_letter_code
_entity_poly.pdbx_strand_id
1 'polypeptide(L)'
;LLEWEPARLGELDDAAFAAYIAGLEEAGWQGSVDLVRLGYTAWMALWCGLALPAATAFWCIPERAARALQQFGHTQEEAAAAWATLCAYSLERADEARRLMAVLSLA
;
A
#
# COMPACT_ATOMS: atom_id res chain seq x y z
N LEU A 1 -1.33 -9.13 -5.25
CA LEU A 1 -1.57 -7.72 -5.65
C LEU A 1 -2.36 -7.64 -6.96
N LEU A 2 -2.01 -8.40 -8.00
CA LEU A 2 -2.78 -8.44 -9.27
C LEU A 2 -4.08 -9.26 -9.22
N GLU A 3 -4.30 -10.03 -8.16
CA GLU A 3 -5.54 -10.81 -7.95
C GLU A 3 -6.74 -9.95 -7.52
N TRP A 4 -6.52 -8.69 -7.12
CA TRP A 4 -7.57 -7.76 -6.72
C TRP A 4 -7.62 -6.60 -7.70
N GLU A 5 -8.83 -6.15 -8.03
CA GLU A 5 -9.02 -5.05 -8.96
C GLU A 5 -8.44 -3.75 -8.36
N PRO A 6 -7.41 -3.12 -8.97
CA PRO A 6 -6.72 -1.98 -8.37
C PRO A 6 -7.64 -0.78 -8.07
N ALA A 7 -8.76 -0.65 -8.79
CA ALA A 7 -9.77 0.38 -8.53
C ALA A 7 -10.51 0.19 -7.20
N ARG A 8 -10.55 -1.03 -6.66
CA ARG A 8 -11.20 -1.38 -5.38
C ARG A 8 -10.23 -1.41 -4.21
N LEU A 9 -9.04 -0.86 -4.39
CA LEU A 9 -7.99 -0.84 -3.37
C LEU A 9 -8.43 -0.08 -2.10
N GLY A 10 -9.21 1.00 -2.27
CA GLY A 10 -9.77 1.74 -1.12
C GLY A 10 -10.72 0.90 -0.28
N GLU A 11 -11.61 0.11 -0.92
CA GLU A 11 -12.52 -0.79 -0.19
C GLU A 11 -11.74 -1.85 0.62
N LEU A 12 -10.66 -2.37 0.05
CA LEU A 12 -9.80 -3.34 0.72
C LEU A 12 -9.04 -2.71 1.90
N ASP A 13 -8.51 -1.50 1.72
CA ASP A 13 -7.84 -0.72 2.78
C ASP A 13 -8.78 -0.46 3.95
N ASP A 14 -9.98 0.04 3.69
CA ASP A 14 -10.99 0.34 4.70
C ASP A 14 -11.39 -0.92 5.47
N ALA A 15 -11.65 -2.02 4.76
CA ALA A 15 -12.00 -3.30 5.39
C ALA A 15 -10.85 -3.87 6.22
N ALA A 16 -9.62 -3.83 5.70
CA ALA A 16 -8.44 -4.33 6.39
C ALA A 16 -8.12 -3.50 7.64
N PHE A 17 -8.23 -2.18 7.54
CA PHE A 17 -8.01 -1.28 8.67
C PHE A 17 -9.08 -1.45 9.74
N ALA A 18 -10.36 -1.53 9.35
CA ALA A 18 -11.45 -1.76 10.30
C ALA A 18 -11.27 -3.09 11.06
N ALA A 19 -10.91 -4.18 10.36
CA ALA A 19 -10.63 -5.46 10.99
C ALA A 19 -9.41 -5.41 11.93
N TYR A 20 -8.37 -4.65 11.57
CA TYR A 20 -7.20 -4.45 12.43
C TYR A 20 -7.55 -3.72 13.73
N ILE A 21 -8.33 -2.65 13.66
CA ILE A 21 -8.81 -1.92 14.85
C ILE A 21 -9.68 -2.81 15.72
N ALA A 22 -10.64 -3.54 15.13
CA ALA A 22 -11.49 -4.47 15.87
C ALA A 22 -10.65 -5.51 16.64
N GLY A 23 -9.61 -6.08 16.02
CA GLY A 23 -8.70 -7.01 16.68
C GLY A 23 -7.89 -6.38 17.82
N LEU A 24 -7.49 -5.11 17.68
CA LEU A 24 -6.82 -4.38 18.76
C LEU A 24 -7.78 -4.14 19.95
N GLU A 25 -9.01 -3.73 19.67
CA GLU A 25 -10.04 -3.51 20.69
C GLU A 25 -10.39 -4.81 21.42
N GLU A 26 -10.56 -5.92 20.69
CA GLU A 26 -10.78 -7.25 21.26
C GLU A 26 -9.61 -7.69 22.16
N ALA A 27 -8.37 -7.33 21.82
CA ALA A 27 -7.18 -7.56 22.64
C ALA A 27 -7.05 -6.60 23.84
N GLY A 28 -8.00 -5.68 24.02
CA GLY A 28 -8.04 -4.72 25.13
C GLY A 28 -7.15 -3.50 24.94
N TRP A 29 -6.68 -3.22 23.72
CA TRP A 29 -5.95 -1.99 23.42
C TRP A 29 -6.89 -0.78 23.42
N GLN A 30 -6.47 0.31 24.07
CA GLN A 30 -7.27 1.53 24.25
C GLN A 30 -6.56 2.79 23.74
N GLY A 31 -5.62 2.63 22.81
CA GLY A 31 -4.87 3.76 22.26
C GLY A 31 -5.64 4.57 21.23
N SER A 32 -4.99 5.59 20.67
CA SER A 32 -5.57 6.46 19.66
C SER A 32 -5.64 5.78 18.29
N VAL A 33 -6.86 5.67 17.74
CA VAL A 33 -7.09 5.19 16.37
C VAL A 33 -6.35 6.05 15.34
N ASP A 34 -6.29 7.38 15.55
CA ASP A 34 -5.58 8.30 14.65
C ASP A 34 -4.07 7.99 14.60
N LEU A 35 -3.47 7.61 15.73
CA LEU A 35 -2.07 7.21 15.77
C LEU A 35 -1.82 5.90 15.01
N VAL A 36 -2.77 4.96 15.10
CA VAL A 36 -2.71 3.71 14.32
C VAL A 36 -2.90 3.99 12.83
N ARG A 37 -3.84 4.86 12.46
CA ARG A 37 -4.05 5.27 11.06
C ARG A 37 -2.82 5.96 10.50
N LEU A 38 -2.14 6.80 11.29
CA LEU A 38 -0.88 7.42 10.89
C LEU A 38 0.17 6.34 10.57
N GLY A 39 0.39 5.39 11.48
CA GLY A 39 1.36 4.31 11.26
C GLY A 39 1.03 3.48 10.01
N TYR A 40 -0.25 3.15 9.83
CA TYR A 40 -0.74 2.39 8.68
C TYR A 40 -0.52 3.13 7.35
N THR A 41 -0.97 4.37 7.26
CA THR A 41 -0.88 5.19 6.04
C THR A 41 0.57 5.56 5.70
N ALA A 42 1.41 5.83 6.70
CA ALA A 42 2.84 6.03 6.50
C ALA A 42 3.52 4.77 5.98
N TRP A 43 3.25 3.60 6.59
CA TRP A 43 3.81 2.33 6.12
C TRP A 43 3.43 2.04 4.66
N MET A 44 2.15 2.24 4.32
CA MET A 44 1.67 2.09 2.94
C MET A 44 2.39 3.02 1.97
N ALA A 45 2.52 4.30 2.30
CA ALA A 45 3.23 5.25 1.46
C ALA A 45 4.70 4.84 1.22
N LEU A 46 5.41 4.40 2.28
CA LEU A 46 6.80 3.97 2.16
C LEU A 46 6.94 2.66 1.35
N TRP A 47 6.14 1.65 1.64
CA TRP A 47 6.31 0.35 1.00
C TRP A 47 5.71 0.29 -0.40
N CYS A 48 4.47 0.74 -0.56
CA CYS A 48 3.75 0.66 -1.81
C CYS A 48 4.06 1.83 -2.75
N GLY A 49 4.50 2.98 -2.22
CA GLY A 49 4.89 4.14 -3.02
C GLY A 49 6.37 4.20 -3.40
N LEU A 50 7.26 3.54 -2.64
CA LEU A 50 8.71 3.62 -2.86
C LEU A 50 9.39 2.24 -2.98
N ALA A 51 9.31 1.40 -1.94
CA ALA A 51 10.12 0.18 -1.88
C ALA A 51 9.73 -0.87 -2.92
N LEU A 52 8.44 -1.21 -3.01
CA LEU A 52 7.93 -2.25 -3.91
C LEU A 52 7.89 -1.84 -5.39
N PRO A 53 7.60 -0.58 -5.75
CA PRO A 53 7.80 -0.11 -7.13
C PRO A 53 9.25 -0.24 -7.59
N ALA A 54 10.23 0.09 -6.74
CA ALA A 54 11.64 -0.08 -7.06
C ALA A 54 12.02 -1.57 -7.24
N ALA A 55 11.50 -2.44 -6.38
CA ALA A 55 11.68 -3.88 -6.52
C ALA A 55 11.02 -4.44 -7.79
N THR A 56 9.90 -3.86 -8.22
CA THR A 56 9.23 -4.25 -9.46
C THR A 56 9.98 -3.75 -10.69
N ALA A 57 10.50 -2.52 -10.66
CA ALA A 57 11.31 -1.98 -11.76
C ALA A 57 12.51 -2.89 -12.08
N PHE A 58 13.09 -3.54 -11.06
CA PHE A 58 14.13 -4.56 -11.23
C PHE A 58 13.67 -5.78 -12.06
N TRP A 59 12.39 -6.15 -12.01
CA TRP A 59 11.80 -7.23 -12.81
C TRP A 59 11.30 -6.78 -14.18
N CYS A 60 11.08 -5.48 -14.37
CA CYS A 60 10.59 -4.86 -15.62
C CYS A 60 11.68 -4.52 -16.63
N ILE A 61 12.90 -5.07 -16.51
CA ILE A 61 13.94 -4.91 -17.54
C ILE A 61 13.82 -6.00 -18.63
N PRO A 62 14.09 -5.69 -19.92
CA PRO A 62 13.86 -6.62 -21.03
C PRO A 62 14.54 -7.98 -20.85
N GLU A 63 15.74 -8.01 -20.28
CA GLU A 63 16.56 -9.21 -20.06
C GLU A 63 15.88 -10.20 -19.09
N ARG A 64 14.87 -9.75 -18.34
CA ARG A 64 14.19 -10.54 -17.31
C ARG A 64 12.75 -10.83 -17.62
N ALA A 65 12.20 -10.32 -18.73
CA ALA A 65 10.79 -10.46 -19.08
C ALA A 65 10.31 -11.92 -19.04
N ALA A 66 11.06 -12.84 -19.66
CA ALA A 66 10.70 -14.26 -19.68
C ALA A 66 10.70 -14.90 -18.28
N ARG A 67 11.68 -14.54 -17.44
CA ARG A 67 11.77 -15.05 -16.06
C ARG A 67 10.69 -14.44 -15.17
N ALA A 68 10.40 -13.16 -15.33
CA ALA A 68 9.34 -12.47 -14.60
C ALA A 68 7.97 -13.10 -14.92
N LEU A 69 7.68 -13.36 -16.20
CA LEU A 69 6.46 -14.03 -16.61
C LEU A 69 6.34 -15.44 -16.01
N GLN A 70 7.42 -16.21 -16.01
CA GLN A 70 7.44 -17.54 -15.40
C GLN A 70 7.22 -17.50 -13.88
N GLN A 71 7.83 -16.54 -13.19
CA GLN A 71 7.83 -16.45 -11.74
C GLN A 71 6.53 -15.86 -11.18
N PHE A 72 5.97 -14.86 -11.84
CA PHE A 72 4.85 -14.08 -11.35
C PHE A 72 3.56 -14.29 -12.13
N GLY A 73 3.62 -14.92 -13.32
CA GLY A 73 2.44 -15.19 -14.15
C GLY A 73 1.89 -13.98 -14.90
N HIS A 74 2.58 -12.85 -14.88
CA HIS A 74 2.14 -11.59 -15.48
C HIS A 74 3.23 -10.95 -16.34
N THR A 75 2.82 -10.19 -17.34
CA THR A 75 3.73 -9.42 -18.20
C THR A 75 4.27 -8.19 -17.48
N GLN A 76 5.32 -7.58 -18.03
CA GLN A 76 5.89 -6.35 -17.47
C GLN A 76 4.91 -5.18 -17.59
N GLU A 77 4.12 -5.14 -18.66
CA GLU A 77 3.09 -4.14 -18.90
C GLU A 77 1.95 -4.25 -17.88
N GLU A 78 1.47 -5.48 -17.60
CA GLU A 78 0.45 -5.73 -16.58
C GLU A 78 0.93 -5.32 -15.19
N ALA A 79 2.18 -5.66 -14.85
CA ALA A 79 2.79 -5.23 -13.60
C ALA A 79 2.88 -3.71 -13.52
N ALA A 80 3.41 -3.04 -14.56
CA ALA A 80 3.55 -1.59 -14.59
C ALA A 80 2.19 -0.87 -14.44
N ALA A 81 1.15 -1.37 -15.12
CA ALA A 81 -0.20 -0.81 -15.04
C ALA A 81 -0.78 -0.91 -13.62
N ALA A 82 -0.67 -2.08 -12.97
CA ALA A 82 -1.15 -2.24 -11.60
C ALA A 82 -0.38 -1.39 -10.59
N TRP A 83 0.94 -1.26 -10.78
CA TRP A 83 1.76 -0.40 -9.94
C TRP A 83 1.44 1.08 -10.11
N ALA A 84 1.09 1.55 -11.31
CA ALA A 84 0.68 2.93 -11.50
C ALA A 84 -0.52 3.29 -10.61
N THR A 85 -1.54 2.43 -10.57
CA THR A 85 -2.72 2.62 -9.70
C THR A 85 -2.36 2.57 -8.22
N LEU A 86 -1.54 1.59 -7.80
CA LEU A 86 -1.12 1.46 -6.41
C LEU A 86 -0.24 2.63 -5.95
N CYS A 87 0.63 3.16 -6.83
CA CYS A 87 1.43 4.35 -6.55
C CYS A 87 0.55 5.58 -6.35
N ALA A 88 -0.45 5.80 -7.21
CA ALA A 88 -1.39 6.91 -7.05
C ALA A 88 -2.12 6.83 -5.70
N TYR A 89 -2.65 5.66 -5.36
CA TYR A 89 -3.28 5.43 -4.05
C TYR A 89 -2.30 5.65 -2.88
N SER A 90 -1.05 5.20 -3.02
CA SER A 90 -0.02 5.35 -1.97
C SER A 90 0.35 6.82 -1.74
N LEU A 91 0.31 7.65 -2.77
CA LEU A 91 0.51 9.10 -2.63
C LEU A 91 -0.64 9.75 -1.84
N GLU A 92 -1.88 9.33 -2.05
CA GLU A 92 -3.02 9.79 -1.24
C GLU A 92 -2.87 9.39 0.23
N ARG A 93 -2.39 8.16 0.51
CA ARG A 93 -2.06 7.72 1.87
C ARG A 93 -0.90 8.53 2.47
N ALA A 94 0.07 8.96 1.66
CA ALA A 94 1.13 9.86 2.11
C ALA A 94 0.59 11.24 2.49
N ASP A 95 -0.39 11.77 1.75
CA ASP A 95 -1.05 13.04 2.08
C ASP A 95 -1.88 12.92 3.37
N GLU A 96 -2.59 11.80 3.55
CA GLU A 96 -3.29 11.45 4.79
C GLU A 96 -2.32 11.34 5.98
N ALA A 97 -1.20 10.65 5.75
CA ALA A 97 0.10 10.77 6.41
C ALA A 97 0.33 12.10 7.11
N ARG A 98 0.59 13.09 6.26
CA ARG A 98 0.97 14.44 6.67
C ARG A 98 -0.16 15.15 7.42
N ARG A 99 -1.42 14.94 7.03
CA ARG A 99 -2.57 15.51 7.75
C ARG A 99 -2.66 14.98 9.18
N LEU A 100 -2.50 13.67 9.37
CA LEU A 100 -2.53 13.06 10.69
C LEU A 100 -1.36 13.50 11.57
N MET A 101 -0.15 13.62 10.99
CA MET A 101 1.00 14.18 11.72
C MET A 101 0.71 15.60 12.24
N ALA A 102 0.07 16.44 11.44
CA ALA A 102 -0.31 17.79 11.86
C ALA A 102 -1.35 17.78 12.98
N VAL A 103 -2.39 16.95 12.88
CA VAL A 103 -3.44 16.80 13.92
C VAL A 103 -2.84 16.28 15.23
N LEU A 104 -1.91 15.34 15.16
CA LEU A 104 -1.25 14.73 16.31
C LEU A 104 -0.08 15.57 16.86
N SER A 105 0.21 16.74 16.27
CA SER A 105 1.34 17.60 16.65
C SER A 105 2.71 16.89 16.59
N LEU A 106 2.90 16.06 15.56
CA LEU A 106 4.13 15.30 15.30
C LEU A 106 4.98 15.88 14.15
N ALA A 107 4.60 17.04 13.62
CA ALA A 107 5.25 17.75 12.51
C ALA A 107 5.63 19.18 12.90
#